data_AF-A0A2D6L487-F1
#
_entry.id   AF-A0A2D6L487-F1
#
_cell.length_a   1.000
_cell.length_b   1.000
_cell.length_c   1.000
_cell.angle_alpha   90.00
_cell.angle_beta   90.00
_cell.angle_gamma   90.00
#
_symmetry.space_group_name_H-M   'P 1'
#
loop_
_entity.id
_entity.type
_entity.pdbx_description
1 polymer ?
#
loop_
_entity_poly.entity_id
_entity_poly.type
_entity_poly.pdbx_seq_one_letter_code
_entity_poly.pdbx_strand_id
1 'polypeptide(L)'
;MKQTFKKQVKWRKDKTAIFICNCKTLIDLKIDFKYENFLKKLSSGIDCKDLIGEEKQIFNEFETLKYLAQLETKQLSREDFDKAMNILDNELGKKGVRDKNLLAEIYEEHSKYFIGLYLENELIGVICGFPREDYLLMSELAIDFRFQKRGFGKLITKKFEEIGFAKYNKIQVGAGDDAIHFYKSMNYSPFLLVQFDKGTYSKEDFSEFEIKSIRDWGIELEVEICSVKEINESRKKYPKAYLQYIFIKKS
;
A
#
# COMPACT_ATOMS: atom_id res chain seq x y z
N MET A 1 -16.29 -11.17 7.45
CA MET A 1 -15.12 -10.61 8.17
C MET A 1 -13.93 -11.43 7.73
N LYS A 2 -12.82 -10.78 7.34
CA LYS A 2 -11.68 -11.51 6.78
C LYS A 2 -10.86 -12.17 7.88
N GLN A 3 -10.31 -13.34 7.57
CA GLN A 3 -9.36 -14.04 8.41
C GLN A 3 -8.08 -14.33 7.64
N THR A 4 -6.97 -14.39 8.37
CA THR A 4 -5.64 -14.69 7.83
C THR A 4 -4.80 -15.40 8.88
N PHE A 5 -3.59 -15.86 8.54
CA PHE A 5 -2.70 -16.47 9.52
C PHE A 5 -2.28 -15.50 10.62
N LYS A 6 -2.22 -15.98 11.86
CA LYS A 6 -1.63 -15.25 12.99
C LYS A 6 -0.16 -14.91 12.71
N LYS A 7 0.40 -13.91 13.42
CA LYS A 7 1.79 -13.47 13.20
C LYS A 7 2.85 -14.56 13.35
N GLN A 8 2.60 -15.53 14.23
CA GLN A 8 3.48 -16.67 14.49
C GLN A 8 3.30 -17.83 13.51
N VAL A 9 2.30 -17.77 12.63
CA VAL A 9 2.02 -18.82 11.65
C VAL A 9 2.58 -18.39 10.31
N LYS A 10 3.50 -19.19 9.78
CA LYS A 10 4.15 -18.97 8.49
C LYS A 10 3.97 -20.21 7.64
N TRP A 11 3.94 -20.04 6.33
CA TRP A 11 3.98 -21.17 5.42
C TRP A 11 5.12 -21.01 4.42
N ARG A 12 5.67 -22.16 3.99
CA ARG A 12 6.74 -22.25 3.02
C ARG A 12 6.47 -23.39 2.06
N LYS A 13 6.94 -23.24 0.83
CA LYS A 13 6.91 -24.29 -0.19
C LYS A 13 8.31 -24.89 -0.31
N ASP A 14 8.43 -26.21 -0.28
CA ASP A 14 9.66 -26.91 -0.64
C ASP A 14 9.47 -27.77 -1.91
N LYS A 15 10.41 -28.68 -2.19
CA LYS A 15 10.36 -29.54 -3.40
C LYS A 15 9.26 -30.60 -3.34
N THR A 16 8.75 -30.94 -2.16
CA THR A 16 7.90 -32.11 -1.93
C THR A 16 6.53 -31.78 -1.35
N ALA A 17 6.39 -30.65 -0.67
CA ALA A 17 5.11 -30.18 -0.12
C ALA A 17 5.10 -28.69 0.25
N ILE A 18 3.94 -28.25 0.74
CA ILE A 18 3.79 -27.01 1.48
C ILE A 18 3.80 -27.32 2.98
N PHE A 19 4.54 -26.52 3.74
CA PHE A 19 4.57 -26.61 5.20
C PHE A 19 3.95 -25.37 5.82
N ILE A 20 3.12 -25.56 6.83
CA ILE A 20 2.59 -24.50 7.69
C ILE A 20 3.15 -24.70 9.08
N CYS A 21 3.96 -23.75 9.53
CA CYS A 21 4.63 -23.78 10.81
C CYS A 21 4.00 -22.76 11.75
N ASN A 22 3.69 -23.17 12.98
CA ASN A 22 3.41 -22.26 14.07
C ASN A 22 4.64 -22.17 14.98
N CYS A 23 5.38 -21.05 14.89
CA CYS A 23 6.65 -20.88 15.60
C CYS A 23 6.50 -20.89 17.14
N LYS A 24 5.28 -20.73 17.67
CA LYS A 24 5.03 -20.80 19.12
C LYS A 24 4.82 -22.24 19.61
N THR A 25 4.21 -23.10 18.80
CA THR A 25 3.91 -24.49 19.18
C THR A 25 4.88 -25.50 18.59
N LEU A 26 5.72 -25.09 17.65
CA LEU A 26 6.67 -25.96 16.91
C LEU A 26 5.97 -27.12 16.20
N ILE A 27 4.75 -26.88 15.72
CA ILE A 27 3.97 -27.84 14.94
C ILE A 27 4.06 -27.42 13.47
N ASP A 28 4.48 -28.38 12.63
CA ASP A 28 4.54 -28.26 11.18
C ASP A 28 3.43 -29.12 10.56
N LEU A 29 2.50 -28.50 9.85
CA LEU A 29 1.50 -29.19 9.04
C LEU A 29 2.00 -29.33 7.61
N LYS A 30 1.83 -30.51 7.03
CA LYS A 30 2.14 -30.78 5.62
C LYS A 30 0.86 -30.69 4.80
N ILE A 31 0.88 -29.88 3.75
CA ILE A 31 -0.25 -29.63 2.86
C ILE A 31 0.17 -29.86 1.40
N ASP A 32 -0.76 -30.39 0.62
CA ASP A 32 -0.59 -30.65 -0.80
C ASP A 32 -0.44 -29.35 -1.62
N PHE A 33 0.37 -29.39 -2.68
CA PHE A 33 0.58 -28.27 -3.58
C PHE A 33 -0.69 -27.74 -4.24
N LYS A 34 -1.73 -28.57 -4.40
CA LYS A 34 -3.02 -28.12 -4.97
C LYS A 34 -3.64 -26.95 -4.19
N TYR A 35 -3.31 -26.79 -2.90
CA TYR A 35 -3.82 -25.72 -2.04
C TYR A 35 -2.95 -24.45 -2.01
N GLU A 36 -1.90 -24.34 -2.82
CA GLU A 36 -1.03 -23.15 -2.82
C GLU A 36 -1.82 -21.85 -3.06
N ASN A 37 -2.76 -21.86 -4.01
CA ASN A 37 -3.57 -20.69 -4.32
C ASN A 37 -4.52 -20.33 -3.16
N PHE A 38 -5.09 -21.31 -2.49
CA PHE A 38 -5.87 -21.12 -1.27
C PHE A 38 -5.03 -20.45 -0.18
N LEU A 39 -3.81 -20.94 0.07
CA LEU A 39 -2.91 -20.38 1.09
C LEU A 39 -2.46 -18.96 0.76
N LYS A 40 -2.24 -18.63 -0.52
CA LYS A 40 -2.00 -17.25 -0.97
C LYS A 40 -3.19 -16.35 -0.68
N LYS A 41 -4.42 -16.77 -1.00
CA LYS A 41 -5.65 -16.02 -0.70
C LYS A 41 -5.81 -15.81 0.81
N LEU A 42 -5.67 -16.88 1.60
CA LEU A 42 -5.75 -16.84 3.06
C LEU A 42 -4.70 -15.89 3.67
N SER A 43 -3.47 -15.90 3.14
CA SER A 43 -2.40 -14.98 3.57
C SER A 43 -2.74 -13.51 3.36
N SER A 44 -3.57 -13.21 2.36
CA SER A 44 -4.08 -11.86 2.05
C SER A 44 -5.39 -11.47 2.72
N GLY A 45 -5.99 -12.40 3.45
CA GLY A 45 -7.30 -12.22 4.09
C GLY A 45 -8.43 -12.76 3.22
N ILE A 46 -9.16 -13.75 3.73
CA ILE A 46 -10.30 -14.39 3.05
C ILE A 46 -11.55 -14.33 3.93
N ASP A 47 -12.73 -14.21 3.34
CA ASP A 47 -13.99 -14.42 4.05
C ASP A 47 -14.35 -15.91 4.01
N CYS A 48 -14.64 -16.52 5.16
CA CYS A 48 -14.94 -17.96 5.23
C CYS A 48 -16.20 -18.34 4.43
N LYS A 49 -17.07 -17.37 4.14
CA LYS A 49 -18.26 -17.54 3.30
C LYS A 49 -17.91 -17.82 1.84
N ASP A 50 -16.73 -17.42 1.39
CA ASP A 50 -16.27 -17.62 0.00
C ASP A 50 -15.69 -19.03 -0.21
N LEU A 51 -15.56 -19.83 0.85
CA LEU A 51 -14.92 -21.14 0.83
C LEU A 51 -15.93 -22.27 0.65
N ILE A 52 -15.58 -23.22 -0.22
CA ILE A 52 -16.36 -24.43 -0.50
C ILE A 52 -15.45 -25.67 -0.51
N GLY A 53 -16.05 -26.85 -0.34
CA GLY A 53 -15.35 -28.13 -0.46
C GLY A 53 -14.16 -28.29 0.49
N GLU A 54 -13.06 -28.86 -0.02
CA GLU A 54 -11.84 -29.15 0.74
C GLU A 54 -11.17 -27.89 1.31
N GLU A 55 -11.24 -26.74 0.62
CA GLU A 55 -10.66 -25.48 1.13
C GLU A 55 -11.34 -25.04 2.43
N LYS A 56 -12.66 -25.23 2.54
CA LYS A 56 -13.41 -24.95 3.76
C LYS A 56 -13.05 -25.91 4.89
N GLN A 57 -12.81 -27.18 4.58
CA GLN A 57 -12.38 -28.18 5.58
C GLN A 57 -11.02 -27.80 6.17
N ILE A 58 -10.04 -27.50 5.32
CA ILE A 58 -8.69 -27.08 5.75
C ILE A 58 -8.76 -25.78 6.57
N PHE A 59 -9.61 -24.84 6.16
CA PHE A 59 -9.82 -23.59 6.91
C PHE A 59 -10.34 -23.87 8.33
N ASN A 60 -11.34 -24.74 8.49
CA ASN A 60 -11.90 -25.11 9.79
C ASN A 60 -10.86 -25.83 10.68
N GLU A 61 -9.96 -26.62 10.08
CA GLU A 61 -8.83 -27.21 10.81
C GLU A 61 -7.89 -26.12 11.34
N PHE A 62 -7.56 -25.11 10.54
CA PHE A 62 -6.76 -23.97 11.00
C PHE A 62 -7.44 -23.18 12.11
N GLU A 63 -8.77 -23.04 12.08
CA GLU A 63 -9.52 -22.44 13.19
C GLU A 63 -9.40 -23.26 14.47
N THR A 64 -9.60 -24.58 14.37
CA THR A 64 -9.49 -25.52 15.49
C THR A 64 -8.09 -25.48 16.12
N LEU A 65 -7.05 -25.40 15.28
CA LEU A 65 -5.65 -25.27 15.70
C LEU A 65 -5.28 -23.86 16.16
N LYS A 66 -6.21 -22.89 16.09
CA LYS A 66 -6.01 -21.47 16.43
C LYS A 66 -4.90 -20.82 15.61
N TYR A 67 -4.80 -21.15 14.33
CA TYR A 67 -3.81 -20.60 13.39
C TYR A 67 -4.29 -19.32 12.70
N LEU A 68 -5.59 -19.03 12.78
CA LEU A 68 -6.20 -17.87 12.13
C LEU A 68 -6.41 -16.71 13.10
N ALA A 69 -6.24 -15.50 12.59
CA ALA A 69 -6.56 -14.22 13.23
C ALA A 69 -7.58 -13.47 12.37
N GLN A 70 -8.38 -12.63 13.02
CA GLN A 70 -9.25 -11.68 12.34
C GLN A 70 -8.40 -10.59 11.68
N LEU A 71 -8.80 -10.16 10.48
CA LEU A 71 -8.16 -9.09 9.74
C LEU A 71 -9.22 -8.04 9.39
N GLU A 72 -9.03 -6.82 9.87
CA GLU A 72 -10.00 -5.74 9.73
C GLU A 72 -9.33 -4.48 9.17
N THR A 73 -10.03 -3.80 8.25
CA THR A 73 -9.71 -2.43 7.85
C THR A 73 -10.82 -1.52 8.35
N LYS A 74 -10.49 -0.51 9.14
CA LYS A 74 -11.45 0.46 9.67
C LYS A 74 -10.83 1.85 9.77
N GLN A 75 -11.67 2.85 9.96
CA GLN A 75 -11.19 4.20 10.29
C GLN A 75 -10.24 4.10 11.49
N LEU A 76 -9.09 4.73 11.37
CA LEU A 76 -8.09 4.79 12.43
C LEU A 76 -8.71 5.52 13.63
N SER A 77 -8.56 4.95 14.82
CA SER A 77 -9.03 5.57 16.05
C SER A 77 -8.07 6.67 16.50
N ARG A 78 -8.55 7.63 17.30
CA ARG A 78 -7.68 8.65 17.90
C ARG A 78 -6.62 8.01 18.80
N GLU A 79 -6.98 6.97 19.54
CA GLU A 79 -6.09 6.24 20.44
C GLU A 79 -4.94 5.51 19.71
N ASP A 80 -5.17 5.13 18.45
CA ASP A 80 -4.17 4.45 17.62
C ASP A 80 -3.36 5.41 16.74
N PHE A 81 -3.66 6.72 16.75
CA PHE A 81 -2.99 7.69 15.89
C PHE A 81 -1.47 7.68 16.09
N ASP A 82 -1.00 7.75 17.35
CA ASP A 82 0.43 7.72 17.65
C ASP A 82 1.10 6.41 17.21
N LYS A 83 0.39 5.28 17.33
CA LYS A 83 0.89 3.99 16.86
C LYS A 83 1.02 3.97 15.33
N ALA A 84 0.05 4.56 14.63
CA ALA A 84 0.09 4.68 13.18
C ALA A 84 1.28 5.54 12.73
N MET A 85 1.53 6.67 13.39
CA MET A 85 2.69 7.52 13.09
C MET A 85 4.00 6.77 13.31
N ASN A 86 4.11 5.98 14.38
CA ASN A 86 5.28 5.13 14.60
C ASN A 86 5.48 4.09 13.48
N ILE A 87 4.41 3.51 12.93
CA ILE A 87 4.52 2.61 11.77
C ILE A 87 5.03 3.38 10.55
N LEU A 88 4.49 4.56 10.26
CA LEU A 88 4.95 5.39 9.14
C LEU A 88 6.45 5.72 9.29
N ASP A 89 6.86 6.20 10.47
CA ASP A 89 8.25 6.58 10.75
C ASP A 89 9.22 5.41 10.60
N ASN A 90 8.83 4.22 11.09
CA ASN A 90 9.67 3.03 11.02
C ASN A 90 9.83 2.49 9.60
N GLU A 91 8.76 2.54 8.80
CA GLU A 91 8.72 1.90 7.48
C GLU A 91 9.13 2.83 6.33
N LEU A 92 8.83 4.12 6.44
CA LEU A 92 9.14 5.11 5.40
C LEU A 92 10.37 5.98 5.75
N GLY A 93 10.77 5.98 7.02
CA GLY A 93 11.85 6.81 7.54
C GLY A 93 11.47 8.29 7.67
N LYS A 94 12.19 9.04 8.52
CA LYS A 94 11.88 10.44 8.88
C LYS A 94 11.81 11.43 7.70
N LYS A 95 12.42 11.10 6.56
CA LYS A 95 12.39 11.95 5.35
C LYS A 95 11.23 11.58 4.40
N GLY A 96 10.63 10.41 4.58
CA GLY A 96 9.55 9.89 3.74
C GLY A 96 8.15 10.17 4.29
N VAL A 97 8.04 10.63 5.54
CA VAL A 97 6.77 10.95 6.20
C VAL A 97 6.60 12.46 6.31
N ARG A 98 5.37 12.95 6.16
CA ARG A 98 5.01 14.32 6.52
C ARG A 98 5.23 14.56 8.02
N ASP A 99 5.39 15.83 8.38
CA ASP A 99 5.47 16.22 9.78
C ASP A 99 4.27 15.68 10.57
N LYS A 100 4.55 15.12 11.76
CA LYS A 100 3.52 14.51 12.61
C LYS A 100 2.44 15.51 13.02
N ASN A 101 2.80 16.77 13.29
CA ASN A 101 1.82 17.79 13.68
C ASN A 101 0.91 18.12 12.51
N LEU A 102 1.46 18.24 11.31
CA LEU A 102 0.67 18.40 10.09
C LEU A 102 -0.31 17.22 9.89
N LEU A 103 0.14 15.99 10.08
CA LEU A 103 -0.75 14.82 9.97
C LEU A 103 -1.82 14.80 11.06
N ALA A 104 -1.53 15.31 12.27
CA ALA A 104 -2.50 15.44 13.35
C ALA A 104 -3.57 16.47 13.02
N GLU A 105 -3.20 17.65 12.49
CA GLU A 105 -4.13 18.68 12.02
C GLU A 105 -5.06 18.13 10.93
N ILE A 106 -4.48 17.47 9.92
CA ILE A 106 -5.24 16.83 8.84
C ILE A 106 -6.17 15.74 9.40
N TYR A 107 -5.73 14.97 10.40
CA TYR A 107 -6.56 13.94 11.01
C TYR A 107 -7.80 14.52 11.70
N GLU A 108 -7.68 15.64 12.42
CA GLU A 108 -8.82 16.27 13.08
C GLU A 108 -9.92 16.66 12.07
N GLU A 109 -9.53 17.17 10.90
CA GLU A 109 -10.48 17.60 9.87
C GLU A 109 -10.96 16.44 8.96
N HIS A 110 -10.11 15.44 8.76
CA HIS A 110 -10.26 14.45 7.69
C HIS A 110 -10.02 13.00 8.14
N SER A 111 -10.25 12.70 9.42
CA SER A 111 -10.05 11.37 10.04
C SER A 111 -10.61 10.18 9.27
N LYS A 112 -11.70 10.35 8.51
CA LYS A 112 -12.30 9.28 7.69
C LYS A 112 -11.38 8.74 6.58
N TYR A 113 -10.35 9.49 6.18
CA TYR A 113 -9.35 9.04 5.21
C TYR A 113 -8.09 8.46 5.86
N PHE A 114 -8.08 8.32 7.19
CA PHE A 114 -7.07 7.59 7.93
C PHE A 114 -7.65 6.23 8.24
N ILE A 115 -7.05 5.19 7.68
CA ILE A 115 -7.55 3.82 7.78
C ILE A 115 -6.45 2.98 8.39
N GLY A 116 -6.78 2.28 9.47
CA GLY A 116 -5.91 1.28 10.07
C GLY A 116 -6.22 -0.12 9.54
N LEU A 117 -5.18 -0.93 9.39
CA LEU A 117 -5.26 -2.37 9.19
C LEU A 117 -4.92 -3.07 10.51
N TYR A 118 -5.85 -3.87 11.00
CA TYR A 118 -5.77 -4.53 12.29
C TYR A 118 -5.73 -6.05 12.12
N LEU A 119 -4.78 -6.69 12.79
CA LEU A 119 -4.74 -8.14 12.96
C LEU A 119 -5.14 -8.45 14.40
N GLU A 120 -6.32 -9.04 14.57
CA GLU A 120 -7.06 -9.06 15.85
C GLU A 120 -7.23 -7.60 16.35
N ASN A 121 -6.52 -7.22 17.41
CA ASN A 121 -6.54 -5.86 17.96
C ASN A 121 -5.21 -5.11 17.78
N GLU A 122 -4.24 -5.70 17.06
CA GLU A 122 -2.93 -5.08 16.79
C GLU A 122 -3.03 -4.26 15.50
N LEU A 123 -2.75 -2.95 15.56
CA LEU A 123 -2.55 -2.13 14.37
C LEU A 123 -1.25 -2.56 13.68
N ILE A 124 -1.35 -3.00 12.42
CA ILE A 124 -0.21 -3.54 11.65
C ILE A 124 0.04 -2.77 10.34
N GLY A 125 -0.77 -1.77 10.05
CA GLY A 125 -0.60 -0.94 8.87
C GLY A 125 -1.55 0.25 8.89
N VAL A 126 -1.18 1.29 8.17
CA VAL A 126 -1.95 2.53 8.05
C VAL A 126 -1.85 3.06 6.63
N ILE A 127 -2.95 3.65 6.18
CA ILE A 127 -2.98 4.53 5.02
C ILE A 127 -3.66 5.83 5.44
N CYS A 128 -3.09 6.95 5.03
CA CYS A 128 -3.67 8.26 5.27
C CYS A 128 -3.66 9.10 4.01
N GLY A 129 -4.61 10.02 3.97
CA GLY A 129 -4.83 10.88 2.83
C GLY A 129 -5.79 11.98 3.18
N PHE A 130 -5.93 12.93 2.27
CA PHE A 130 -6.75 14.11 2.51
C PHE A 130 -7.14 14.80 1.21
N PRO A 131 -8.23 15.59 1.23
CA PRO A 131 -8.73 16.29 0.07
C PRO A 131 -7.73 17.30 -0.50
N ARG A 132 -7.75 17.40 -1.82
CA ARG A 132 -7.33 18.56 -2.61
C ARG A 132 -8.54 19.08 -3.38
N GLU A 133 -8.37 20.19 -4.09
CA GLU A 133 -9.47 20.87 -4.80
C GLU A 133 -10.30 19.92 -5.67
N ASP A 134 -9.62 19.05 -6.43
CA ASP A 134 -10.25 18.18 -7.42
C ASP A 134 -9.90 16.69 -7.26
N TYR A 135 -9.22 16.27 -6.18
CA TYR A 135 -8.88 14.88 -5.91
C TYR A 135 -8.69 14.55 -4.43
N LEU A 136 -8.61 13.25 -4.13
CA LEU A 136 -8.11 12.77 -2.86
C LEU A 136 -6.63 12.41 -2.98
N LEU A 137 -5.76 13.05 -2.20
CA LEU A 137 -4.36 12.68 -2.09
C LEU A 137 -4.24 11.50 -1.14
N MET A 138 -3.70 10.38 -1.60
CA MET A 138 -3.16 9.34 -0.72
C MET A 138 -1.74 9.78 -0.36
N SER A 139 -1.56 10.16 0.89
CA SER A 139 -0.35 10.83 1.34
C SER A 139 0.70 9.83 1.81
N GLU A 140 0.32 8.88 2.66
CA GLU A 140 1.22 7.86 3.17
C GLU A 140 0.53 6.49 3.23
N LEU A 141 1.31 5.43 2.99
CA LEU A 141 0.91 4.04 3.11
C LEU A 141 2.08 3.26 3.70
N ALA A 142 1.86 2.60 4.84
CA ALA A 142 2.83 1.70 5.41
C ALA A 142 2.17 0.45 5.99
N ILE A 143 2.84 -0.68 5.82
CA ILE A 143 2.54 -1.93 6.50
C ILE A 143 3.79 -2.29 7.28
N ASP A 144 3.64 -2.62 8.56
CA ASP A 144 4.72 -3.09 9.40
C ASP A 144 5.48 -4.24 8.70
N PHE A 145 6.81 -4.15 8.66
CA PHE A 145 7.68 -5.04 7.90
C PHE A 145 7.42 -6.53 8.17
N ARG A 146 6.96 -6.87 9.39
CA ARG A 146 6.63 -8.25 9.81
C ARG A 146 5.44 -8.82 9.04
N PHE A 147 4.61 -7.97 8.46
CA PHE A 147 3.37 -8.31 7.74
C PHE A 147 3.39 -7.94 6.25
N GLN A 148 4.49 -7.38 5.76
CA GLN A 148 4.69 -7.12 4.33
C GLN A 148 4.68 -8.41 3.50
N LYS A 149 4.50 -8.26 2.18
CA LYS A 149 4.39 -9.38 1.22
C LYS A 149 3.21 -10.33 1.46
N ARG A 150 2.27 -9.95 2.32
CA ARG A 150 1.01 -10.68 2.55
C ARG A 150 -0.17 -10.15 1.72
N GLY A 151 0.02 -9.12 0.90
CA GLY A 151 -1.07 -8.49 0.13
C GLY A 151 -1.88 -7.45 0.92
N PHE A 152 -1.49 -7.17 2.16
CA PHE A 152 -2.14 -6.21 3.06
C PHE A 152 -2.13 -4.76 2.56
N GLY A 153 -1.07 -4.32 1.88
CA GLY A 153 -1.05 -3.04 1.20
C GLY A 153 -2.19 -2.91 0.17
N LYS A 154 -2.43 -3.96 -0.63
CA LYS A 154 -3.55 -3.95 -1.59
C LYS A 154 -4.90 -3.91 -0.89
N LEU A 155 -5.04 -4.61 0.23
CA LEU A 155 -6.28 -4.65 1.01
C LEU A 155 -6.65 -3.27 1.55
N ILE A 156 -5.71 -2.59 2.21
CA ILE A 156 -5.96 -1.28 2.82
C ILE A 156 -6.13 -0.18 1.76
N THR A 157 -5.37 -0.24 0.66
CA THR A 157 -5.55 0.67 -0.49
C THR A 157 -6.94 0.53 -1.11
N LYS A 158 -7.46 -0.69 -1.30
CA LYS A 158 -8.83 -0.88 -1.81
C LYS A 158 -9.88 -0.27 -0.89
N LYS A 159 -9.69 -0.36 0.43
CA LYS A 159 -10.62 0.28 1.38
C LYS A 159 -10.55 1.80 1.30
N PHE A 160 -9.35 2.36 1.13
CA PHE A 160 -9.15 3.78 0.88
C PHE A 160 -9.80 4.24 -0.43
N GLU A 161 -9.63 3.47 -1.51
CA GLU A 161 -10.28 3.70 -2.80
C GLU A 161 -11.81 3.73 -2.65
N GLU A 162 -12.41 2.75 -1.97
CA GLU A 162 -13.86 2.68 -1.72
C GLU A 162 -14.37 3.94 -1.01
N ILE A 163 -13.68 4.39 0.05
CA ILE A 163 -14.07 5.59 0.81
C ILE A 163 -13.83 6.87 -0.02
N GLY A 164 -12.74 6.93 -0.77
CA GLY A 164 -12.38 8.09 -1.58
C GLY A 164 -13.30 8.29 -2.77
N PHE A 165 -13.59 7.22 -3.50
CA PHE A 165 -14.45 7.27 -4.69
C PHE A 165 -15.93 7.50 -4.38
N ALA A 166 -16.33 7.43 -3.11
CA ALA A 166 -17.64 7.92 -2.69
C ALA A 166 -17.81 9.44 -2.86
N LYS A 167 -16.71 10.22 -2.98
CA LYS A 167 -16.75 11.68 -3.14
C LYS A 167 -15.89 12.22 -4.30
N TYR A 168 -14.74 11.62 -4.56
CA TYR A 168 -13.78 12.08 -5.57
C TYR A 168 -13.82 11.18 -6.79
N ASN A 169 -13.58 11.74 -7.98
CA ASN A 169 -13.45 10.96 -9.21
C ASN A 169 -12.03 10.45 -9.45
N LYS A 170 -11.05 10.95 -8.67
CA LYS A 170 -9.64 10.59 -8.82
C LYS A 170 -8.91 10.58 -7.47
N ILE A 171 -7.97 9.65 -7.35
CA ILE A 171 -7.00 9.53 -6.27
C ILE A 171 -5.61 9.71 -6.87
N GLN A 172 -4.77 10.50 -6.22
CA GLN A 172 -3.36 10.65 -6.60
C GLN A 172 -2.44 10.22 -5.48
N VAL A 173 -1.26 9.72 -5.84
CA VAL A 173 -0.21 9.35 -4.89
C VAL A 173 1.17 9.60 -5.51
N GLY A 174 2.06 10.23 -4.75
CA GLY A 174 3.48 10.28 -5.09
C GLY A 174 4.16 8.99 -4.64
N ALA A 175 4.82 8.29 -5.56
CA ALA A 175 5.49 7.03 -5.24
C ALA A 175 6.97 7.23 -4.98
N GLY A 176 7.49 6.58 -3.93
CA GLY A 176 8.90 6.23 -3.84
C GLY A 176 9.28 5.18 -4.89
N ASP A 177 10.58 5.06 -5.17
CA ASP A 177 11.10 4.17 -6.21
C ASP A 177 10.69 2.69 -5.97
N ASP A 178 10.61 2.27 -4.72
CA ASP A 178 10.20 0.94 -4.26
C ASP A 178 8.68 0.68 -4.40
N ALA A 179 7.87 1.73 -4.39
CA ALA A 179 6.41 1.65 -4.49
C ALA A 179 5.89 1.66 -5.94
N ILE A 180 6.74 1.95 -6.94
CA ILE A 180 6.37 1.99 -8.37
C ILE A 180 5.64 0.71 -8.80
N HIS A 181 6.22 -0.45 -8.52
CA HIS A 181 5.63 -1.73 -8.95
C HIS A 181 4.30 -2.01 -8.25
N PHE A 182 4.16 -1.58 -6.98
CA PHE A 182 2.94 -1.74 -6.22
C PHE A 182 1.77 -1.02 -6.89
N TYR A 183 1.91 0.28 -7.17
CA TYR A 183 0.83 1.08 -7.77
C TYR A 183 0.51 0.67 -9.21
N LYS A 184 1.53 0.28 -10.01
CA LYS A 184 1.28 -0.34 -11.33
C LYS A 184 0.43 -1.60 -11.20
N SER A 185 0.73 -2.47 -10.23
CA SER A 185 -0.05 -3.70 -9.99
C SER A 185 -1.47 -3.46 -9.47
N MET A 186 -1.79 -2.22 -9.09
CA MET A 186 -3.11 -1.75 -8.67
C MET A 186 -3.83 -0.98 -9.79
N ASN A 187 -3.29 -0.99 -11.02
CA ASN A 187 -3.81 -0.29 -12.18
C ASN A 187 -3.96 1.22 -11.94
N TYR A 188 -2.96 1.84 -11.31
CA TYR A 188 -2.80 3.29 -11.33
C TYR A 188 -2.00 3.68 -12.57
N SER A 189 -2.40 4.77 -13.23
CA SER A 189 -1.70 5.34 -14.38
C SER A 189 -0.64 6.34 -13.90
N PRO A 190 0.63 6.17 -14.28
CA PRO A 190 1.69 7.09 -13.89
C PRO A 190 1.75 8.34 -14.79
N PHE A 191 2.27 9.41 -14.24
CA PHE A 191 2.89 10.52 -14.97
C PHE A 191 4.15 10.96 -14.19
N LEU A 192 5.06 11.67 -14.84
CA LEU A 192 6.26 12.19 -14.19
C LEU A 192 6.01 13.65 -13.80
N LEU A 193 6.11 13.93 -12.51
CA LEU A 193 6.16 15.29 -12.01
C LEU A 193 7.61 15.77 -11.95
N VAL A 194 7.86 16.93 -12.52
CA VAL A 194 9.15 17.62 -12.49
C VAL A 194 8.98 18.99 -11.83
N GLN A 195 9.63 19.20 -10.70
CA GLN A 195 9.61 20.49 -9.98
C GLN A 195 11.03 21.08 -9.96
N PHE A 196 11.15 22.38 -10.18
CA PHE A 196 12.45 23.07 -10.20
C PHE A 196 12.27 24.56 -9.92
N ASP A 197 13.35 25.21 -9.47
CA ASP A 197 13.33 26.64 -9.20
C ASP A 197 13.18 27.46 -10.49
N LYS A 198 12.46 28.59 -10.40
CA LYS A 198 12.18 29.47 -11.53
C LYS A 198 13.47 29.87 -12.27
N GLY A 199 13.47 29.66 -13.60
CA GLY A 199 14.61 29.99 -14.46
C GLY A 199 15.70 28.91 -14.52
N THR A 200 15.56 27.80 -13.79
CA THR A 200 16.50 26.66 -13.87
C THR A 200 16.31 25.86 -15.15
N TYR A 201 15.05 25.59 -15.49
CA TYR A 201 14.63 24.90 -16.70
C TYR A 201 13.42 25.63 -17.31
N SER A 202 13.14 25.35 -18.58
CA SER A 202 11.94 25.74 -19.30
C SER A 202 11.26 24.52 -19.92
N LYS A 203 10.09 24.71 -20.55
CA LYS A 203 9.38 23.61 -21.22
C LYS A 203 10.20 22.99 -22.37
N GLU A 204 11.07 23.78 -22.99
CA GLU A 204 11.92 23.36 -24.10
C GLU A 204 12.97 22.31 -23.65
N ASP A 205 13.43 22.39 -22.39
CA ASP A 205 14.35 21.41 -21.81
C ASP A 205 13.73 20.01 -21.69
N PHE A 206 12.40 19.91 -21.70
CA PHE A 206 11.64 18.66 -21.62
C PHE A 206 10.95 18.30 -22.94
N SER A 207 11.43 18.85 -24.06
CA SER A 207 10.82 18.67 -25.39
C SER A 207 10.79 17.22 -25.91
N GLU A 208 11.60 16.33 -25.33
CA GLU A 208 11.54 14.89 -25.58
C GLU A 208 10.32 14.18 -24.96
N PHE A 209 9.61 14.84 -24.04
CA PHE A 209 8.43 14.32 -23.37
C PHE A 209 7.17 14.99 -23.92
N GLU A 210 6.07 14.23 -23.94
CA GLU A 210 4.75 14.85 -24.10
C GLU A 210 4.36 15.57 -22.80
N ILE A 211 4.16 16.89 -22.89
CA ILE A 211 3.80 17.73 -21.75
C ILE A 211 2.28 17.65 -21.53
N LYS A 212 1.86 17.13 -20.37
CA LYS A 212 0.44 17.05 -20.00
C LYS A 212 -0.07 18.38 -19.46
N SER A 213 0.71 19.03 -18.59
CA SER A 213 0.36 20.34 -18.03
C SER A 213 1.59 21.10 -17.54
N ILE A 214 1.48 22.42 -17.50
CA ILE A 214 2.49 23.32 -16.92
C ILE A 214 1.81 24.08 -15.79
N ARG A 215 2.47 24.12 -14.63
CA ARG A 215 2.00 24.77 -13.41
C ARG A 215 3.11 25.66 -12.86
N ASP A 216 2.75 26.61 -12.01
CA ASP A 216 3.72 27.51 -11.38
C ASP A 216 4.78 26.77 -10.54
N TRP A 217 4.46 25.55 -10.09
CA TRP A 217 5.30 24.70 -9.25
C TRP A 217 5.98 23.55 -10.00
N GLY A 218 5.79 23.41 -11.32
CA GLY A 218 6.42 22.35 -12.09
C GLY A 218 5.72 21.98 -13.40
N ILE A 219 6.21 20.90 -14.01
CA ILE A 219 5.71 20.35 -15.27
C ILE A 219 5.28 18.90 -15.05
N GLU A 220 4.12 18.54 -15.59
CA GLU A 220 3.62 17.17 -15.63
C GLU A 220 3.86 16.57 -17.01
N LEU A 221 4.56 15.43 -17.05
CA LEU A 221 4.99 14.77 -18.28
C LEU A 221 4.31 13.40 -18.43
N GLU A 222 3.86 13.09 -19.64
CA GLU A 222 3.46 11.75 -20.05
C GLU A 222 4.67 10.82 -19.95
N VAL A 223 4.46 9.57 -19.53
CA VAL A 223 5.52 8.57 -19.50
C VAL A 223 5.05 7.27 -20.13
N GLU A 224 5.74 6.84 -21.17
CA GLU A 224 5.54 5.52 -21.78
C GLU A 224 6.11 4.42 -20.88
N ILE A 225 7.27 4.70 -20.28
CA ILE A 225 7.99 3.76 -19.41
C ILE A 225 8.05 4.32 -17.99
N CYS A 226 7.43 3.60 -17.06
CA CYS A 226 7.51 3.88 -15.63
C CYS A 226 8.35 2.80 -14.93
N SER A 227 9.60 3.15 -14.61
CA SER A 227 10.55 2.27 -13.91
C SER A 227 11.59 3.05 -13.10
N VAL A 228 12.20 2.39 -12.11
CA VAL A 228 13.29 2.97 -11.29
C VAL A 228 14.50 3.35 -12.15
N LYS A 229 14.77 2.61 -13.22
CA LYS A 229 15.90 2.90 -14.11
C LYS A 229 15.69 4.23 -14.83
N GLU A 230 14.54 4.41 -15.46
CA GLU A 230 14.19 5.61 -16.23
C GLU A 230 14.22 6.86 -15.36
N ILE A 231 13.57 6.85 -14.20
CA ILE A 231 13.57 8.04 -13.32
C ILE A 231 14.98 8.41 -12.82
N ASN A 232 15.85 7.42 -12.61
CA ASN A 232 17.23 7.68 -12.22
C ASN A 232 18.10 8.21 -13.37
N GLU A 233 17.83 7.80 -14.61
CA GLU A 233 18.45 8.40 -15.80
C GLU A 233 17.99 9.85 -15.97
N SER A 234 16.68 10.13 -15.82
CA SER A 234 16.16 11.49 -15.84
C SER A 234 16.71 12.37 -14.72
N ARG A 235 16.86 11.85 -13.49
CA ARG A 235 17.49 12.57 -12.37
C ARG A 235 18.96 12.91 -12.64
N LYS A 236 19.69 12.08 -13.39
CA LYS A 236 21.06 12.40 -13.83
C LYS A 236 21.09 13.49 -14.89
N LYS A 237 20.11 13.48 -15.81
CA LYS A 237 19.98 14.49 -16.87
C LYS A 237 19.54 15.86 -16.31
N TYR A 238 18.66 15.84 -15.31
CA TYR A 238 18.06 17.02 -14.69
C TYR A 238 18.39 17.12 -13.19
N PRO A 239 19.68 17.29 -12.81
CA PRO A 239 20.11 17.16 -11.42
C PRO A 239 19.59 18.28 -10.50
N LYS A 240 19.09 19.39 -11.06
CA LYS A 240 18.50 20.51 -10.32
C LYS A 240 16.98 20.43 -10.21
N ALA A 241 16.37 19.39 -10.75
CA ALA A 241 14.94 19.17 -10.66
C ALA A 241 14.63 18.04 -9.67
N TYR A 242 13.53 18.19 -8.95
CA TYR A 242 12.90 17.12 -8.19
C TYR A 242 11.97 16.33 -9.12
N LEU A 243 12.31 15.07 -9.36
CA LEU A 243 11.57 14.16 -10.23
C LEU A 243 10.91 13.06 -9.41
N GLN A 244 9.59 12.94 -9.56
CA GLN A 244 8.79 11.91 -8.89
C GLN A 244 7.69 11.38 -9.81
N TYR A 245 7.50 10.06 -9.83
CA TYR A 245 6.28 9.50 -10.43
C TYR A 245 5.08 9.75 -9.54
N ILE A 246 4.05 10.35 -10.14
CA ILE A 246 2.73 10.46 -9.54
C ILE A 246 1.82 9.45 -10.22
N PHE A 247 1.08 8.71 -9.41
CA PHE A 247 0.16 7.68 -9.85
C PHE A 247 -1.28 8.15 -9.64
N ILE A 248 -2.10 8.04 -10.68
CA ILE A 248 -3.52 8.41 -10.66
C ILE A 248 -4.38 7.15 -10.79
N LYS A 249 -5.40 7.07 -9.94
CA LYS A 249 -6.51 6.13 -10.09
C LYS A 249 -7.79 6.93 -10.32
N LYS A 250 -8.57 6.55 -11.32
CA LYS A 250 -9.92 7.09 -11.56
C LYS A 250 -10.96 6.06 -11.15
N SER A 251 -12.12 6.54 -10.68
CA SER A 251 -13.28 5.70 -10.31
C SER A 251 -13.80 4.89 -11.49
#